data_AF-A0A8T4B6N1-F1
#
_entry.id   AF-A0A8T4B6N1-F1
#
_cell.length_a   1.000
_cell.length_b   1.000
_cell.length_c   1.000
_cell.angle_alpha   90.00
_cell.angle_beta   90.00
_cell.angle_gamma   90.00
#
_symmetry.space_group_name_H-M   'P 1'
#
loop_
_entity.id
_entity.type
_entity.pdbx_description
1 polymer ?
#
loop_
_entity_poly.entity_id
_entity_poly.type
_entity_poly.pdbx_seq_one_letter_code
_entity_poly.pdbx_strand_id
1 'polypeptide(L)'
;MGILRSIVTGSLAWFTATAFMVHPEMALAIAVVVAFLSESAQHSSELTQMQRHGREVTLHLREANSHIEELQRALTRRHIELNNAIEEIHRRDAVGSPAARELLKRQEEAMTAASRALEARHERSDVVLSSMERMLDVQVNQTAKMQQAMSDLLQQMVQQPRSNVTMTDSVMVQENNTAAHQDREQFRELNEWLTRQAASSP
;
A
#
# COMPACT_ATOMS: atom_id res chain seq x y z
N MET A 1 38.55 45.54 41.70
CA MET A 1 37.97 46.65 42.47
C MET A 1 38.44 46.72 43.93
N GLY A 2 39.11 45.68 44.49
CA GLY A 2 39.52 45.65 45.90
C GLY A 2 40.56 46.70 46.32
N ILE A 3 41.63 46.88 45.52
CA ILE A 3 42.73 47.81 45.82
C ILE A 3 42.24 49.26 46.02
N LEU A 4 41.30 49.74 45.18
CA LEU A 4 40.76 51.09 45.31
C LEU A 4 39.96 51.27 46.61
N ARG A 5 39.24 50.23 47.04
CA ARG A 5 38.41 50.27 48.26
C ARG A 5 39.25 50.17 49.52
N SER A 6 40.28 49.32 49.52
CA SER A 6 41.19 49.19 50.66
C SER A 6 41.98 50.49 50.91
N ILE A 7 42.37 51.19 49.85
CA ILE A 7 42.98 52.53 49.93
C ILE A 7 42.02 53.56 50.55
N VAL A 8 40.73 53.52 50.17
CA VAL A 8 39.71 54.43 50.73
C VAL A 8 39.46 54.14 52.21
N THR A 9 39.28 52.87 52.60
CA THR A 9 39.07 52.49 54.00
C THR A 9 40.29 52.75 54.87
N GLY A 10 41.50 52.51 54.35
CA GLY A 10 42.76 52.81 55.04
C GLY A 10 42.95 54.31 55.24
N SER A 11 42.69 55.13 54.21
CA SER A 11 42.77 56.60 54.33
C SER A 11 41.76 57.14 55.35
N LEU A 12 40.54 56.60 55.36
CA LEU A 12 39.52 56.98 56.33
C LEU A 12 39.93 56.60 57.77
N ALA A 13 40.44 55.39 57.97
CA ALA A 13 40.94 54.93 59.27
C ALA A 13 42.09 55.80 59.79
N TRP A 14 43.05 56.15 58.92
CA TRP A 14 44.15 57.04 59.25
C TRP A 14 43.67 58.44 59.68
N PHE A 15 42.72 59.02 58.92
CA PHE A 15 42.13 60.32 59.24
C PHE A 15 41.38 60.29 60.59
N THR A 16 40.64 59.22 60.87
CA THR A 16 39.95 59.09 62.16
C THR A 16 40.92 58.91 63.34
N ALA A 17 41.96 58.10 63.18
CA ALA A 17 42.94 57.85 64.25
C ALA A 17 43.74 59.12 64.60
N THR A 18 44.12 59.91 63.59
CA THR A 18 44.80 61.20 63.80
C THR A 18 43.89 62.24 64.47
N ALA A 19 42.59 62.24 64.17
CA ALA A 19 41.60 63.10 64.84
C ALA A 19 41.45 62.81 66.35
N PHE A 20 41.73 61.58 66.79
CA PHE A 20 41.73 61.16 68.21
C PHE A 20 43.07 61.37 68.93
N MET A 21 43.98 62.19 68.38
CA MET A 21 45.32 62.46 68.94
C MET A 21 46.23 61.21 69.08
N VAL A 22 46.01 60.17 68.29
CA VAL A 22 46.97 59.06 68.18
C VAL A 22 48.22 59.54 67.43
N HIS A 23 49.41 59.16 67.89
CA HIS A 23 50.66 59.47 67.20
C HIS A 23 50.61 59.04 65.72
N PRO A 24 51.11 59.86 64.78
CA PRO A 24 50.93 59.64 63.34
C PRO A 24 51.53 58.32 62.85
N GLU A 25 52.63 57.84 63.47
CA GLU A 25 53.24 56.54 63.16
C GLU A 25 52.30 55.37 63.51
N MET A 26 51.62 55.45 64.65
CA MET A 26 50.66 54.43 65.10
C MET A 26 49.36 54.49 64.29
N ALA A 27 48.95 55.68 63.85
CA ALA A 27 47.78 55.85 62.99
C ALA A 27 47.96 55.20 61.61
N LEU A 28 49.16 55.27 61.01
CA LEU A 28 49.47 54.58 59.76
C LEU A 28 49.44 53.05 59.93
N ALA A 29 49.99 52.54 61.04
CA ALA A 29 49.94 51.11 61.33
C ALA A 29 48.50 50.60 61.46
N ILE A 30 47.63 51.34 62.16
CA ILE A 30 46.20 51.03 62.29
C ILE A 30 45.52 51.04 60.93
N ALA A 31 45.79 52.03 60.08
CA ALA A 31 45.19 52.15 58.75
C ALA A 31 45.52 50.97 57.83
N VAL A 32 46.78 50.52 57.82
CA VAL A 32 47.22 49.35 57.04
C VAL A 32 46.52 48.08 57.52
N VAL A 33 46.45 47.87 58.84
CA VAL A 33 45.77 46.70 59.43
C VAL A 33 44.28 46.71 59.09
N VAL A 34 43.59 47.84 59.23
CA VAL A 34 42.17 47.97 58.91
C VAL A 34 41.91 47.74 57.42
N ALA A 35 42.74 48.29 56.53
CA ALA A 35 42.61 48.07 55.09
C ALA A 35 42.79 46.58 54.72
N PHE A 36 43.76 45.91 55.33
CA PHE A 36 44.03 44.49 55.08
C PHE A 36 42.91 43.58 55.62
N LEU A 37 42.39 43.88 56.82
CA LEU A 37 41.27 43.14 57.41
C LEU A 37 39.98 43.33 56.61
N SER A 38 39.71 44.55 56.11
CA SER A 38 38.56 44.80 55.25
C SER A 38 38.64 44.03 53.93
N GLU A 39 39.80 44.02 53.27
CA GLU A 39 39.99 43.30 52.01
C GLU A 39 39.91 41.78 52.20
N SER A 40 40.51 41.23 53.25
CA SER A 40 40.48 39.79 53.54
C SER A 40 39.09 39.29 53.90
N ALA A 41 38.33 40.04 54.70
CA ALA A 41 36.93 39.72 55.00
C ALA A 41 36.09 39.71 53.72
N GLN A 42 36.25 40.71 52.86
CA GLN A 42 35.52 40.82 51.59
C GLN A 42 35.87 39.67 50.64
N HIS A 43 37.17 39.38 50.47
CA HIS A 43 37.65 38.34 49.57
C HIS A 43 37.14 36.94 49.99
N SER A 44 37.09 36.66 51.29
CA SER A 44 36.51 35.41 51.79
C SER A 44 35.02 35.26 51.46
N SER A 45 34.26 36.37 51.52
CA SER A 45 32.84 36.37 51.18
C SER A 45 32.60 36.13 49.69
N GLU A 46 33.45 36.70 48.82
CA GLU A 46 33.40 36.53 47.37
C GLU A 46 33.73 35.09 46.97
N LEU A 47 34.76 34.48 47.58
CA LEU A 47 35.08 33.05 47.37
C LEU A 47 33.92 32.16 47.79
N THR A 48 33.28 32.45 48.93
CA THR A 48 32.13 31.69 49.41
C THR A 48 30.94 31.83 48.46
N GLN A 49 30.71 33.02 47.93
CA GLN A 49 29.67 33.29 46.95
C GLN A 49 29.95 32.56 45.63
N MET A 50 31.19 32.61 45.12
CA MET A 50 31.61 31.89 43.92
C MET A 50 31.46 30.39 44.08
N GLN A 51 31.80 29.82 45.24
CA GLN A 51 31.58 28.40 45.51
C GLN A 51 30.10 28.02 45.49
N ARG A 52 29.21 28.89 46.00
CA ARG A 52 27.76 28.66 45.92
C ARG A 52 27.26 28.70 44.47
N HIS A 53 27.67 29.70 43.69
CA HIS A 53 27.30 29.82 42.27
C HIS A 53 27.86 28.63 41.46
N GLY A 54 29.09 28.20 41.76
CA GLY A 54 29.69 27.02 41.13
C GLY A 54 28.88 25.76 41.42
N ARG A 55 28.47 25.55 42.67
CA ARG A 55 27.60 24.41 43.04
C ARG A 55 26.25 24.48 42.34
N GLU A 56 25.63 25.64 42.30
CA GLU A 56 24.35 25.86 41.63
C GLU A 56 24.44 25.54 40.14
N VAL A 57 25.47 26.03 39.44
CA VAL A 57 25.72 25.69 38.04
C VAL A 57 25.94 24.19 37.85
N THR A 58 26.70 23.54 38.72
CA THR A 58 26.89 22.08 38.61
C THR A 58 25.60 21.29 38.82
N LEU A 59 24.70 21.78 39.69
CA LEU A 59 23.39 21.17 39.89
C LEU A 59 22.50 21.35 38.66
N HIS A 60 22.44 22.56 38.10
CA HIS A 60 21.68 22.82 36.87
C HIS A 60 22.21 22.03 35.68
N LEU A 61 23.52 21.88 35.53
CA LEU A 61 24.10 21.03 34.48
C LEU A 61 23.73 19.56 34.66
N ARG A 62 23.74 19.07 35.91
CA ARG A 62 23.34 17.70 36.22
C ARG A 62 21.86 17.46 35.95
N GLU A 63 21.01 18.41 36.33
CA GLU A 63 19.57 18.39 36.07
C GLU A 63 19.29 18.43 34.57
N ALA A 64 19.89 19.37 33.83
CA ALA A 64 19.77 19.45 32.38
C ALA A 64 20.24 18.16 31.69
N ASN A 65 21.34 17.55 32.15
CA ASN A 65 21.82 16.28 31.62
C ASN A 65 20.81 15.15 31.86
N SER A 66 20.20 15.09 33.04
CA SER A 66 19.14 14.09 33.32
C SER A 66 17.91 14.29 32.44
N HIS A 67 17.57 15.54 32.14
CA HIS A 67 16.46 15.89 31.25
C HIS A 67 16.75 15.53 29.79
N ILE A 68 17.98 15.73 29.32
CA ILE A 68 18.44 15.27 28.01
C ILE A 68 18.33 13.75 27.90
N GLU A 69 18.74 13.02 28.94
CA GLU A 69 18.64 11.57 28.98
C GLU A 69 17.18 11.11 28.91
N GLU A 70 16.27 11.79 29.61
CA GLU A 70 14.84 11.53 29.54
C GLU A 70 14.26 11.78 28.16
N LEU A 71 14.61 12.91 27.52
CA LEU A 71 14.21 13.22 26.15
C LEU A 71 14.73 12.19 25.15
N GLN A 72 15.97 11.72 25.32
CA GLN A 72 16.53 10.67 24.48
C GLN A 72 15.77 9.35 24.63
N ARG A 73 15.40 8.97 25.86
CA ARG A 73 14.55 7.80 26.11
C ARG A 73 13.16 7.96 25.47
N ALA A 74 12.54 9.13 25.61
CA ALA A 74 11.24 9.42 25.01
C ALA A 74 11.28 9.40 23.47
N LEU A 75 12.32 9.97 22.87
CA LEU A 75 12.52 9.97 21.42
C LEU A 75 12.75 8.56 20.90
N THR A 76 13.56 7.76 21.59
CA THR A 76 13.79 6.34 21.24
C THR A 76 12.49 5.55 21.31
N ARG A 77 11.70 5.74 22.37
CA ARG A 77 10.41 5.08 22.54
C ARG A 77 9.42 5.47 21.44
N ARG A 78 9.32 6.76 21.12
CA ARG A 78 8.50 7.28 20.01
C ARG A 78 8.98 6.76 18.66
N HIS A 79 10.29 6.62 18.46
CA HIS A 79 10.84 6.08 17.22
C HIS A 79 10.41 4.62 17.03
N ILE A 80 10.46 3.80 18.09
CA ILE A 80 9.97 2.42 18.05
C ILE A 80 8.46 2.38 17.78
N GLU A 81 7.67 3.20 18.47
CA GLU A 81 6.21 3.29 18.26
C GLU A 81 5.87 3.71 16.82
N LEU A 82 6.56 4.72 16.28
CA LEU A 82 6.37 5.17 14.91
C LEU A 82 6.78 4.08 13.92
N ASN A 83 7.88 3.37 14.15
CA ASN A 83 8.32 2.32 13.25
C ASN A 83 7.34 1.14 13.25
N ASN A 84 6.79 0.79 14.41
CA ASN A 84 5.72 -0.21 14.52
C ASN A 84 4.43 0.30 13.84
N ALA A 85 4.06 1.57 14.01
CA ALA A 85 2.92 2.15 13.32
C ALA A 85 3.13 2.17 11.79
N ILE A 86 4.35 2.42 11.31
CA ILE A 86 4.72 2.32 9.90
C ILE A 86 4.62 0.87 9.41
N GLU A 87 5.09 -0.10 10.19
CA GLU A 87 4.97 -1.52 9.87
C GLU A 87 3.50 -1.96 9.83
N GLU A 88 2.68 -1.48 10.76
CA GLU A 88 1.23 -1.65 10.77
C GLU A 88 0.58 -1.03 9.53
N ILE A 89 0.95 0.21 9.19
CA ILE A 89 0.47 0.87 7.97
C ILE A 89 0.90 0.09 6.74
N HIS A 90 2.15 -0.35 6.65
CA HIS A 90 2.63 -1.16 5.52
C HIS A 90 1.90 -2.51 5.44
N ARG A 91 1.58 -3.12 6.59
CA ARG A 91 0.77 -4.33 6.67
C ARG A 91 -0.69 -4.07 6.26
N ARG A 92 -1.23 -2.88 6.53
CA ARG A 92 -2.57 -2.43 6.10
C ARG A 92 -2.60 -1.92 4.66
N ASP A 93 -1.52 -1.35 4.15
CA ASP A 93 -1.34 -0.95 2.76
C ASP A 93 -0.97 -2.15 1.88
N ALA A 94 -0.52 -3.25 2.48
CA ALA A 94 -0.61 -4.57 1.85
C ALA A 94 -2.08 -5.01 1.64
N VAL A 95 -3.10 -4.30 2.14
CA VAL A 95 -4.50 -4.49 1.71
C VAL A 95 -4.78 -3.75 0.39
N GLY A 96 -3.89 -2.84 -0.03
CA GLY A 96 -3.72 -2.38 -1.42
C GLY A 96 -2.67 -3.20 -2.18
N SER A 97 -2.53 -4.50 -1.86
CA SER A 97 -1.43 -5.36 -2.29
C SER A 97 -1.20 -5.38 -3.81
N PRO A 98 0.06 -5.62 -4.24
CA PRO A 98 0.33 -6.06 -5.60
C PRO A 98 -0.52 -7.28 -6.01
N ALA A 99 -0.91 -8.15 -5.07
CA ALA A 99 -1.84 -9.25 -5.33
C ALA A 99 -3.26 -8.77 -5.66
N ALA A 100 -3.78 -7.72 -5.02
CA ALA A 100 -5.06 -7.11 -5.37
C ALA A 100 -5.00 -6.38 -6.72
N ARG A 101 -3.88 -5.71 -7.04
CA ARG A 101 -3.66 -5.11 -8.38
C ARG A 101 -3.54 -6.17 -9.47
N GLU A 102 -2.84 -7.26 -9.19
CA GLU A 102 -2.69 -8.40 -10.08
C GLU A 102 -4.01 -9.14 -10.28
N LEU A 103 -4.83 -9.28 -9.23
CA LEU A 103 -6.17 -9.84 -9.32
C LEU A 103 -7.11 -8.95 -10.15
N LEU A 104 -7.11 -7.64 -9.92
CA LEU A 104 -7.89 -6.69 -10.71
C LEU A 104 -7.47 -6.71 -12.18
N LYS A 105 -6.16 -6.73 -12.45
CA LYS A 105 -5.62 -6.85 -13.81
C LYS A 105 -6.06 -8.15 -14.49
N ARG A 106 -5.99 -9.29 -13.79
CA ARG A 106 -6.50 -10.58 -14.30
C ARG A 106 -8.00 -10.57 -14.52
N GLN A 107 -8.76 -9.90 -13.66
CA GLN A 107 -10.21 -9.74 -13.84
C GLN A 107 -10.53 -8.85 -15.05
N GLU A 108 -9.79 -7.77 -15.27
CA GLU A 108 -9.93 -6.91 -16.44
C GLU A 108 -9.60 -7.64 -17.75
N GLU A 109 -8.52 -8.43 -17.77
CA GLU A 109 -8.16 -9.30 -18.90
C GLU A 109 -9.23 -10.36 -19.17
N ALA A 110 -9.75 -11.01 -18.12
CA ALA A 110 -10.81 -12.01 -18.22
C ALA A 110 -12.14 -11.40 -18.71
N MET A 111 -12.51 -10.21 -18.21
CA MET A 111 -13.71 -9.50 -18.67
C MET A 111 -13.58 -9.07 -20.13
N THR A 112 -12.41 -8.59 -20.54
CA THR A 112 -12.16 -8.21 -21.94
C THR A 112 -12.27 -9.42 -22.88
N ALA A 113 -11.70 -10.56 -22.48
CA ALA A 113 -11.84 -11.81 -23.22
C ALA A 113 -13.30 -12.29 -23.29
N ALA A 114 -14.03 -12.22 -22.17
CA ALA A 114 -15.46 -12.57 -22.12
C ALA A 114 -16.30 -11.64 -23.00
N SER A 115 -16.03 -10.34 -23.00
CA SER A 115 -16.71 -9.36 -23.85
C SER A 115 -16.48 -9.65 -25.33
N ARG A 116 -15.24 -9.91 -25.75
CA ARG A 116 -14.92 -10.29 -27.14
C ARG A 116 -15.59 -11.60 -27.56
N ALA A 117 -15.63 -12.58 -26.66
CA ALA A 117 -16.33 -13.84 -26.92
C ALA A 117 -17.85 -13.65 -27.04
N LEU A 118 -18.44 -12.75 -26.25
CA LEU A 118 -19.86 -12.41 -26.32
C LEU A 118 -20.20 -11.69 -27.63
N GLU A 119 -19.35 -10.76 -28.06
CA GLU A 119 -19.51 -10.04 -29.33
C GLU A 119 -19.42 -10.98 -30.54
N ALA A 120 -18.43 -11.88 -30.55
CA ALA A 120 -18.34 -12.93 -31.56
C ALA A 120 -19.54 -13.90 -31.54
N ARG A 121 -20.10 -14.20 -30.35
CA ARG A 121 -21.32 -15.00 -30.23
C ARG A 121 -22.55 -14.24 -30.73
N HIS A 122 -22.63 -12.93 -30.49
CA HIS A 122 -23.73 -12.11 -30.97
C HIS A 122 -23.73 -12.03 -32.50
N GLU A 123 -22.58 -11.76 -33.11
CA GLU A 123 -22.40 -11.77 -34.57
C GLU A 123 -22.75 -13.15 -35.16
N ARG A 124 -22.27 -14.24 -34.54
CA ARG A 124 -22.63 -15.60 -34.97
C ARG A 124 -24.12 -15.90 -34.79
N SER A 125 -24.74 -15.40 -33.72
CA SER A 125 -26.17 -15.56 -33.46
C SER A 125 -27.01 -14.83 -34.51
N ASP A 126 -26.61 -13.63 -34.91
CA ASP A 126 -27.29 -12.87 -35.96
C ASP A 126 -27.17 -13.56 -37.32
N VAL A 127 -26.00 -14.10 -37.64
CA VAL A 127 -25.80 -14.92 -38.85
C VAL A 127 -26.65 -16.18 -38.82
N VAL A 128 -26.73 -16.87 -37.68
CA VAL A 128 -27.58 -18.06 -37.53
C VAL A 128 -29.06 -17.71 -37.64
N LEU A 129 -29.52 -16.63 -37.00
CA LEU A 129 -30.90 -16.15 -37.11
C LEU A 129 -31.25 -15.78 -38.55
N SER A 130 -30.36 -15.09 -39.26
CA SER A 130 -30.53 -14.77 -40.69
C SER A 130 -30.57 -16.04 -41.55
N SER A 131 -29.74 -17.04 -41.24
CA SER A 131 -29.79 -18.34 -41.95
C SER A 131 -31.05 -19.14 -41.64
N MET A 132 -31.59 -19.06 -40.41
CA MET A 132 -32.87 -19.65 -40.02
C MET A 132 -34.03 -18.93 -40.71
N GLU A 133 -34.01 -17.60 -40.80
CA GLU A 133 -35.01 -16.83 -41.55
C GLU A 133 -35.00 -17.22 -43.03
N ARG A 134 -33.81 -17.33 -43.64
CA ARG A 134 -33.66 -17.77 -45.02
C ARG A 134 -34.09 -19.22 -45.23
N MET A 135 -33.82 -20.10 -44.26
CA MET A 135 -34.28 -21.49 -44.30
C MET A 135 -35.79 -21.59 -44.11
N LEU A 136 -36.40 -20.78 -43.25
CA LEU A 136 -37.84 -20.67 -43.07
C LEU A 136 -38.52 -20.17 -44.35
N ASP A 137 -37.97 -19.15 -45.01
CA ASP A 137 -38.49 -18.67 -46.29
C ASP A 137 -38.43 -19.75 -47.38
N VAL A 138 -37.30 -20.47 -47.46
CA VAL A 138 -37.15 -21.63 -48.36
C VAL A 138 -38.14 -22.74 -47.99
N GLN A 139 -38.37 -23.01 -46.70
CA GLN A 139 -39.28 -24.04 -46.22
C GLN A 139 -40.75 -23.68 -46.49
N VAL A 140 -41.14 -22.42 -46.29
CA VAL A 140 -42.48 -21.93 -46.64
C VAL A 140 -42.69 -22.03 -48.15
N ASN A 141 -41.71 -21.61 -48.95
CA ASN A 141 -41.79 -21.72 -50.39
C ASN A 141 -41.82 -23.19 -50.87
N GLN A 142 -41.05 -24.08 -50.24
CA GLN A 142 -41.06 -25.51 -50.52
C GLN A 142 -42.37 -26.18 -50.07
N THR A 143 -42.96 -25.74 -48.96
CA THR A 143 -44.27 -26.21 -48.48
C THR A 143 -45.39 -25.72 -49.39
N ALA A 144 -45.35 -24.47 -49.85
CA ALA A 144 -46.30 -23.95 -50.83
C ALA A 144 -46.22 -24.71 -52.16
N LYS A 145 -45.00 -24.98 -52.66
CA LYS A 145 -44.79 -25.82 -53.85
C LYS A 145 -45.24 -27.26 -53.65
N MET A 146 -45.03 -27.84 -52.47
CA MET A 146 -45.50 -29.19 -52.12
C MET A 146 -47.02 -29.25 -52.02
N GLN A 147 -47.65 -28.23 -51.45
CA GLN A 147 -49.11 -28.10 -51.40
C GLN A 147 -49.70 -27.95 -52.81
N GLN A 148 -49.04 -27.20 -53.68
CA GLN A 148 -49.44 -27.06 -55.08
C GLN A 148 -49.27 -28.39 -55.83
N ALA A 149 -48.15 -29.10 -55.65
CA ALA A 149 -47.93 -30.42 -56.22
C ALA A 149 -48.91 -31.48 -55.67
N MET A 150 -49.26 -31.42 -54.39
CA MET A 150 -50.30 -32.27 -53.78
C MET A 150 -51.69 -31.92 -54.30
N SER A 151 -51.98 -30.64 -54.54
CA SER A 151 -53.21 -30.20 -55.20
C SER A 151 -53.29 -30.75 -56.63
N ASP A 152 -52.20 -30.68 -57.38
CA ASP A 152 -52.12 -31.24 -58.74
C ASP A 152 -52.27 -32.76 -58.73
N LEU A 153 -51.65 -33.46 -57.77
CA LEU A 153 -51.80 -34.91 -57.59
C LEU A 153 -53.20 -35.30 -57.11
N LEU A 154 -53.86 -34.51 -56.26
CA LEU A 154 -55.26 -34.71 -55.88
C LEU A 154 -56.17 -34.49 -57.09
N GLN A 155 -55.90 -33.47 -57.88
CA GLN A 155 -56.63 -33.20 -59.12
C GLN A 155 -56.45 -34.33 -60.15
N GLN A 156 -55.27 -34.96 -60.16
CA GLN A 156 -54.95 -36.11 -61.01
C GLN A 156 -55.52 -37.43 -60.44
N MET A 157 -55.57 -37.60 -59.12
CA MET A 157 -56.21 -38.75 -58.45
C MET A 157 -57.75 -38.70 -58.55
N VAL A 158 -58.36 -37.51 -58.55
CA VAL A 158 -59.79 -37.34 -58.80
C VAL A 158 -60.17 -37.73 -60.24
N GLN A 159 -59.22 -37.67 -61.19
CA GLN A 159 -59.45 -38.05 -62.58
C GLN A 159 -59.25 -39.55 -62.87
N GLN A 160 -58.65 -40.34 -61.98
CA GLN A 160 -58.46 -41.78 -62.19
C GLN A 160 -58.70 -42.60 -60.90
N PRO A 161 -59.94 -43.06 -60.64
CA PRO A 161 -60.22 -43.91 -59.50
C PRO A 161 -60.03 -45.38 -59.88
N ARG A 162 -58.88 -45.95 -59.49
CA ARG A 162 -58.67 -47.30 -58.91
C ARG A 162 -57.30 -47.87 -59.26
N SER A 163 -56.41 -48.00 -58.28
CA SER A 163 -56.01 -49.31 -57.73
C SER A 163 -55.02 -49.14 -56.57
N ASN A 164 -55.05 -50.12 -55.66
CA ASN A 164 -54.25 -50.24 -54.44
C ASN A 164 -52.77 -49.89 -54.61
N VAL A 165 -52.23 -49.09 -53.67
CA VAL A 165 -50.80 -49.10 -53.36
C VAL A 165 -50.66 -49.33 -51.86
N THR A 166 -50.35 -50.58 -51.49
CA THR A 166 -49.79 -50.91 -50.18
C THR A 166 -48.37 -50.35 -50.13
N MET A 167 -48.17 -49.34 -49.29
CA MET A 167 -46.86 -48.75 -49.03
C MET A 167 -46.13 -49.62 -48.01
N THR A 168 -45.38 -50.61 -48.49
CA THR A 168 -44.30 -51.27 -47.72
C THR A 168 -43.20 -50.24 -47.51
N ASP A 169 -43.10 -49.71 -46.29
CA ASP A 169 -42.00 -48.85 -45.85
C ASP A 169 -40.79 -49.75 -45.52
N SER A 170 -39.80 -49.76 -46.41
CA SER A 170 -38.51 -50.42 -46.20
C SER A 170 -37.49 -49.33 -45.83
N VAL A 171 -37.38 -49.03 -44.54
CA VAL A 171 -36.26 -48.23 -44.01
C VAL A 171 -35.02 -49.11 -43.96
N MET A 172 -34.21 -49.08 -45.02
CA MET A 172 -32.82 -49.53 -44.96
C MET A 172 -31.99 -48.41 -44.33
N VAL A 173 -31.64 -48.57 -43.04
CA VAL A 173 -30.57 -47.80 -42.42
C VAL A 173 -29.25 -48.32 -43.01
N GLN A 174 -28.75 -47.64 -44.02
CA GLN A 174 -27.38 -47.85 -44.48
C GLN A 174 -26.45 -47.21 -43.45
N GLU A 175 -26.00 -48.01 -42.47
CA GLU A 175 -24.95 -47.62 -41.54
C GLU A 175 -23.70 -47.23 -42.34
N ASN A 176 -23.51 -45.93 -42.51
CA ASN A 176 -22.36 -45.38 -43.22
C ASN A 176 -21.14 -45.50 -42.29
N ASN A 177 -20.44 -46.63 -42.39
CA ASN A 177 -19.24 -46.99 -41.62
C ASN A 177 -18.08 -45.96 -41.75
N THR A 178 -18.24 -44.94 -42.59
CA THR A 178 -17.30 -43.84 -42.79
C THR A 178 -17.30 -42.81 -41.65
N ALA A 179 -18.45 -42.54 -41.03
CA ALA A 179 -18.54 -41.58 -39.91
C ALA A 179 -17.91 -42.14 -38.62
N ALA A 180 -18.11 -43.43 -38.35
CA ALA A 180 -17.50 -44.12 -37.20
C ALA A 180 -15.97 -44.25 -37.31
N HIS A 181 -15.43 -44.23 -38.53
CA HIS A 181 -13.98 -44.21 -38.76
C HIS A 181 -13.38 -42.82 -38.55
N GLN A 182 -14.05 -41.74 -38.99
CA GLN A 182 -13.59 -40.37 -38.77
C GLN A 182 -13.58 -39.97 -37.29
N ASP A 183 -14.60 -40.35 -36.53
CA ASP A 183 -14.63 -40.07 -35.09
C ASP A 183 -13.47 -40.79 -34.38
N ARG A 184 -13.19 -42.05 -34.73
CA ARG A 184 -12.07 -42.81 -34.14
C ARG A 184 -10.70 -42.22 -34.49
N GLU A 185 -10.52 -41.70 -35.69
CA GLU A 185 -9.28 -41.01 -36.08
C GLU A 185 -9.10 -39.68 -35.34
N GLN A 186 -10.16 -38.88 -35.20
CA GLN A 186 -10.12 -37.64 -34.42
C GLN A 186 -9.81 -37.88 -32.95
N PHE A 187 -10.42 -38.90 -32.32
CA PHE A 187 -10.11 -39.25 -30.93
C PHE A 187 -8.66 -39.71 -30.76
N ARG A 188 -8.10 -40.35 -31.79
CA ARG A 188 -6.72 -40.82 -31.77
C ARG A 188 -5.72 -39.67 -31.92
N GLU A 189 -5.99 -38.72 -32.82
CA GLU A 189 -5.18 -37.49 -32.96
C GLU A 189 -5.22 -36.64 -31.68
N LEU A 190 -6.39 -36.51 -31.05
CA LEU A 190 -6.53 -35.78 -29.80
C LEU A 190 -5.70 -36.41 -28.66
N ASN A 191 -5.68 -37.74 -28.59
CA ASN A 191 -4.90 -38.47 -27.59
C ASN A 191 -3.38 -38.36 -27.82
N GLU A 192 -2.94 -38.35 -29.08
CA GLU A 192 -1.54 -38.10 -29.44
C GLU A 192 -1.10 -36.66 -29.16
N TRP A 193 -2.00 -35.69 -29.34
CA TRP A 193 -1.73 -34.30 -28.97
C TRP A 193 -1.61 -34.12 -27.46
N LEU A 194 -2.53 -34.72 -26.68
CA LEU A 194 -2.51 -34.68 -25.22
C LEU A 194 -1.24 -35.33 -24.63
N THR A 195 -0.80 -36.45 -25.19
CA THR A 195 0.42 -37.13 -24.74
C THR A 195 1.69 -36.35 -25.10
N ARG A 196 1.74 -35.66 -26.24
CA ARG A 196 2.83 -34.72 -26.56
C ARG A 196 2.85 -33.50 -25.65
N GLN A 197 1.69 -32.95 -25.30
CA GLN A 197 1.58 -31.82 -24.38
C GLN A 197 2.03 -32.21 -22.96
N ALA A 198 1.70 -33.42 -22.50
CA ALA A 198 2.12 -33.95 -21.20
C ALA A 198 3.63 -34.27 -21.13
N ALA A 199 4.25 -34.66 -22.25
CA ALA A 199 5.69 -34.98 -22.31
C ALA A 199 6.62 -33.76 -22.51
N SER A 200 6.05 -32.56 -22.74
CA SER A 200 6.81 -31.33 -23.02
C SER A 200 6.77 -30.30 -21.89
N SER A 201 6.31 -30.68 -20.69
CA SER A 201 6.48 -29.86 -19.49
C SER A 201 7.73 -30.34 -18.71
N PRO A 202 8.69 -29.46 -18.37
CA PRO A 202 9.71 -29.76 -17.37
C PRO A 202 9.11 -29.93 -15.97
#